data_AF-A0A953RYX7-F1
#
_entry.id   AF-A0A953RYX7-F1
#
_cell.length_a   1.000
_cell.length_b   1.000
_cell.length_c   1.000
_cell.angle_alpha   90.00
_cell.angle_beta   90.00
_cell.angle_gamma   90.00
#
_symmetry.space_group_name_H-M   'P 1'
#
loop_
_entity.id
_entity.type
_entity.pdbx_description
1 polymer ?
#
loop_
_entity_poly.entity_id
_entity_poly.type
_entity_poly.pdbx_seq_one_letter_code
_entity_poly.pdbx_strand_id
1 'polypeptide(L)'
;MGLSLQNQTQNPDSIHRIRALNPNAVVLTSRDLEALSDLPPPLASNIDLDYPLLQSTPNEWKASDSAGNVVYDRFYPGRFFMNLSDFVPAVNGQTWRTALQNFLTSQIFPSGLWDGVYFLGLGGVLDPAFPHFDDPALFNYDWNKNSLRDESPAATSEMVRAAKIKMLQQLNSSTNGLQLAMGNTSRPEFALAPLVNGYRLECFNFWFNQAGAPITSSSQAGWRVAFEAYLQMQATERFPQTNIVAGCGASAADNNTPPNSSQHYLTPTPDDIAKHRFTMGTALLGNGFYGYDLKDPLSAPYWFDEYSVDSAGTAVEDRTKKGYLGQPLSDSIELTNPGMLVFQEGFDDGTIPNTFIGGTGGCLDYARDWRGHLRRWKSGY
;
A
#
# COMPACT_ATOMS: atom_id res chain seq x y z
N MET A 1 -5.19 -0.76 -5.67
CA MET A 1 -4.49 -1.84 -6.38
C MET A 1 -4.09 -1.33 -7.75
N GLY A 2 -2.86 -1.60 -8.20
CA GLY A 2 -2.49 -1.40 -9.61
C GLY A 2 -3.29 -2.35 -10.50
N LEU A 3 -3.52 -1.96 -11.76
CA LEU A 3 -4.11 -2.89 -12.72
C LEU A 3 -3.05 -3.93 -13.13
N SER A 4 -3.51 -5.14 -13.45
CA SER A 4 -2.62 -6.15 -14.01
C SER A 4 -1.97 -5.63 -15.29
N LEU A 5 -0.67 -5.86 -15.42
CA LEU A 5 0.09 -5.50 -16.62
C LEU A 5 -0.54 -6.12 -17.88
N GLN A 6 -1.16 -7.30 -17.74
CA GLN A 6 -1.78 -8.04 -18.83
C GLN A 6 -2.93 -7.28 -19.50
N ASN A 7 -3.50 -6.26 -18.85
CA ASN A 7 -4.47 -5.39 -19.52
C ASN A 7 -3.87 -4.69 -20.74
N GLN A 8 -2.56 -4.47 -20.82
CA GLN A 8 -1.93 -3.87 -22.01
C GLN A 8 -2.14 -4.71 -23.28
N THR A 9 -2.15 -6.04 -23.17
CA THR A 9 -2.26 -6.95 -24.32
C THR A 9 -3.62 -7.64 -24.42
N GLN A 10 -4.27 -7.90 -23.29
CA GLN A 10 -5.50 -8.68 -23.24
C GLN A 10 -6.77 -7.81 -23.22
N ASN A 11 -6.71 -6.61 -22.62
CA ASN A 11 -7.88 -5.74 -22.50
C ASN A 11 -7.50 -4.24 -22.36
N PRO A 12 -6.81 -3.65 -23.35
CA PRO A 12 -6.36 -2.26 -23.26
C PRO A 12 -7.53 -1.28 -23.24
N ASP A 13 -8.67 -1.65 -23.83
CA ASP A 13 -9.90 -0.87 -23.83
C ASP A 13 -10.43 -0.57 -22.42
N SER A 14 -10.12 -1.42 -21.43
CA SER A 14 -10.47 -1.16 -20.03
C SER A 14 -9.81 0.12 -19.51
N ILE A 15 -8.53 0.34 -19.85
CA ILE A 15 -7.76 1.52 -19.45
C ILE A 15 -8.25 2.74 -20.24
N HIS A 16 -8.49 2.59 -21.55
CA HIS A 16 -9.06 3.66 -22.35
C HIS A 16 -10.44 4.10 -21.84
N ARG A 17 -11.28 3.17 -21.39
CA ARG A 17 -12.58 3.49 -20.78
C ARG A 17 -12.44 4.24 -19.46
N ILE A 18 -11.48 3.87 -18.62
CA ILE A 18 -11.17 4.63 -17.39
C ILE A 18 -10.80 6.07 -17.75
N ARG A 19 -9.90 6.26 -18.73
CA ARG A 19 -9.49 7.60 -19.19
C ARG A 19 -10.62 8.37 -19.90
N ALA A 20 -11.54 7.69 -20.59
CA ALA A 20 -12.71 8.34 -21.18
C ALA A 20 -13.68 8.86 -20.11
N LEU A 21 -13.83 8.14 -19.00
CA LEU A 21 -14.66 8.55 -17.86
C LEU A 21 -13.99 9.64 -17.01
N ASN A 22 -12.67 9.57 -16.86
CA ASN A 22 -11.87 10.56 -16.16
C ASN A 22 -10.55 10.77 -16.92
N PRO A 23 -10.46 11.80 -17.79
CA PRO A 23 -9.23 12.09 -18.55
C PRO A 23 -8.00 12.40 -17.68
N ASN A 24 -8.21 12.75 -16.40
CA ASN A 24 -7.16 13.02 -15.44
C ASN A 24 -6.82 11.80 -14.56
N ALA A 25 -7.39 10.63 -14.84
CA ALA A 25 -7.07 9.42 -14.10
C ALA A 25 -5.61 9.02 -14.32
N VAL A 26 -4.90 8.81 -13.21
CA VAL A 26 -3.56 8.21 -13.19
C VAL A 26 -3.71 6.71 -13.08
N VAL A 27 -3.09 5.96 -13.99
CA VAL A 27 -3.18 4.51 -14.08
C VAL A 27 -1.80 3.88 -13.98
N LEU A 28 -1.57 3.07 -12.95
CA LEU A 28 -0.33 2.36 -12.72
C LEU A 28 -0.51 0.86 -12.95
N THR A 29 0.49 0.22 -13.56
CA THR A 29 0.56 -1.24 -13.63
C THR A 29 1.20 -1.82 -12.37
N SER A 30 0.72 -2.96 -11.88
CA SER A 30 1.38 -3.69 -10.80
C SER A 30 2.60 -4.47 -11.32
N ARG A 31 3.70 -4.48 -10.56
CA ARG A 31 4.89 -5.32 -10.83
C ARG A 31 5.60 -5.74 -9.55
N ASP A 32 6.02 -6.99 -9.44
CA ASP A 32 6.97 -7.37 -8.40
C ASP A 32 8.38 -6.86 -8.72
N LEU A 33 9.01 -6.25 -7.72
CA LEU A 33 10.39 -5.77 -7.85
C LEU A 33 11.41 -6.86 -7.50
N GLU A 34 11.08 -7.72 -6.53
CA GLU A 34 12.01 -8.70 -5.95
C GLU A 34 11.78 -10.13 -6.41
N ALA A 35 10.72 -10.41 -7.15
CA ALA A 35 10.29 -11.77 -7.43
C ALA A 35 9.67 -11.90 -8.81
N LEU A 36 9.66 -13.14 -9.29
CA LEU A 36 8.92 -13.58 -10.45
C LEU A 36 8.13 -14.83 -10.11
N SER A 37 7.08 -15.11 -10.88
CA SER A 37 6.34 -16.37 -10.80
C SER A 37 6.75 -17.29 -11.95
N ASP A 38 6.78 -18.58 -11.67
CA ASP A 38 6.75 -19.61 -12.69
C ASP A 38 5.42 -19.49 -13.45
N LEU A 39 5.52 -19.35 -14.77
CA LEU A 39 4.37 -19.16 -15.64
C LEU A 39 4.38 -20.22 -16.73
N PRO A 40 3.25 -20.92 -16.95
CA PRO A 40 3.12 -21.76 -18.12
C PRO A 40 3.14 -20.89 -19.38
N PRO A 41 3.49 -21.47 -20.54
CA PRO A 41 3.36 -20.76 -21.81
C PRO A 41 1.92 -20.26 -22.01
N PRO A 42 1.75 -19.02 -22.54
CA PRO A 42 0.44 -18.47 -22.86
C PRO A 42 -0.38 -19.40 -23.78
N LEU A 43 -1.68 -19.55 -23.52
CA LEU A 43 -2.60 -20.38 -24.31
C LEU A 43 -3.30 -19.56 -25.41
N ALA A 44 -3.57 -20.19 -26.56
CA ALA A 44 -4.41 -19.63 -27.62
C ALA A 44 -3.92 -18.29 -28.22
N SER A 45 -2.60 -18.16 -28.45
CA SER A 45 -1.99 -16.98 -29.10
C SER A 45 -2.17 -15.65 -28.35
N ASN A 46 -2.51 -15.67 -27.06
CA ASN A 46 -2.44 -14.48 -26.23
C ASN A 46 -0.98 -14.09 -25.98
N ILE A 47 -0.74 -12.80 -25.76
CA ILE A 47 0.57 -12.29 -25.36
C ILE A 47 0.51 -12.06 -23.86
N ASP A 48 1.22 -12.89 -23.12
CA ASP A 48 1.53 -12.65 -21.71
C ASP A 48 2.84 -11.87 -21.64
N LEU A 49 2.82 -10.63 -21.12
CA LEU A 49 4.03 -9.79 -21.05
C LEU A 49 5.06 -10.29 -20.03
N ASP A 50 4.64 -11.05 -19.03
CA ASP A 50 5.54 -11.66 -18.04
C ASP A 50 6.29 -12.86 -18.60
N TYR A 51 5.66 -13.60 -19.53
CA TYR A 51 6.24 -14.83 -20.04
C TYR A 51 7.58 -14.61 -20.78
N PRO A 52 7.72 -13.66 -21.73
CA PRO A 52 9.02 -13.33 -22.33
C PRO A 52 10.06 -12.84 -21.32
N LEU A 53 9.65 -12.06 -20.30
CA LEU A 53 10.56 -11.61 -19.24
C LEU A 53 11.09 -12.82 -18.45
N LEU A 54 10.21 -13.74 -18.06
CA LEU A 54 10.57 -14.99 -17.39
C LEU A 54 11.51 -15.84 -18.26
N GLN A 55 11.20 -16.03 -19.54
CA GLN A 55 12.05 -16.80 -20.47
C GLN A 55 13.43 -16.15 -20.67
N SER A 56 13.52 -14.82 -20.57
CA SER A 56 14.78 -14.08 -20.64
C SER A 56 15.56 -14.06 -19.33
N THR A 57 15.01 -14.62 -18.24
CA THR A 57 15.62 -14.60 -16.90
C THR A 57 16.51 -15.82 -16.69
N PRO A 58 17.84 -15.68 -16.73
CA PRO A 58 18.78 -16.77 -16.44
C PRO A 58 18.74 -17.18 -14.96
N ASN A 59 19.09 -18.43 -14.68
CA ASN A 59 19.07 -18.98 -13.32
C ASN A 59 20.05 -18.26 -12.38
N GLU A 60 21.11 -17.70 -12.91
CA GLU A 60 22.13 -16.93 -12.21
C GLU A 60 21.55 -15.70 -11.50
N TRP A 61 20.46 -15.14 -12.02
CA TRP A 61 19.78 -14.00 -11.43
C TRP A 61 18.79 -14.39 -10.34
N LYS A 62 18.48 -15.67 -10.16
CA LYS A 62 17.58 -16.13 -9.09
C LYS A 62 18.33 -16.14 -7.76
N ALA A 63 17.66 -15.72 -6.69
CA ALA A 63 18.17 -15.89 -5.34
C ALA A 63 18.31 -17.39 -5.06
N SER A 64 19.42 -17.79 -4.45
CA SER A 64 19.66 -19.19 -4.06
C SER A 64 20.20 -19.30 -2.64
N ASP A 65 20.08 -20.48 -2.07
CA ASP A 65 20.79 -20.86 -0.86
C ASP A 65 22.25 -21.26 -1.17
N SER A 66 23.04 -21.55 -0.13
CA SER A 66 24.43 -22.00 -0.25
C SER A 66 24.61 -23.35 -0.94
N ALA A 67 23.55 -24.14 -1.12
CA ALA A 67 23.56 -25.39 -1.89
C ALA A 67 23.18 -25.17 -3.36
N GLY A 68 22.88 -23.93 -3.76
CA GLY A 68 22.48 -23.56 -5.12
C GLY A 68 20.99 -23.77 -5.41
N ASN A 69 20.16 -24.11 -4.40
CA ASN A 69 18.71 -24.25 -4.60
C ASN A 69 18.07 -22.87 -4.72
N VAL A 70 17.11 -22.73 -5.64
CA VAL A 70 16.34 -21.48 -5.80
C VAL A 70 15.48 -21.23 -4.57
N VAL A 71 15.45 -19.99 -4.10
CA VAL A 71 14.59 -19.56 -2.99
C VAL A 71 13.21 -19.21 -3.52
N TYR A 72 12.20 -19.90 -3.01
CA TYR A 72 10.79 -19.63 -3.27
C TYR A 72 10.15 -18.83 -2.13
N ASP A 73 9.13 -18.07 -2.50
CA ASP A 73 8.21 -17.38 -1.59
C ASP A 73 7.46 -18.43 -0.76
N ARG A 74 7.50 -18.28 0.56
CA ARG A 74 6.86 -19.25 1.47
C ARG A 74 5.33 -19.16 1.49
N PHE A 75 4.75 -18.06 1.01
CA PHE A 75 3.31 -17.83 0.97
C PHE A 75 2.72 -18.11 -0.41
N TYR A 76 3.52 -18.01 -1.49
CA TYR A 76 3.06 -18.17 -2.87
C TYR A 76 3.90 -19.23 -3.60
N PRO A 77 3.48 -20.51 -3.57
CA PRO A 77 4.16 -21.58 -4.30
C PRO A 77 4.30 -21.24 -5.80
N GLY A 78 5.49 -21.47 -6.36
CA GLY A 78 5.82 -21.12 -7.74
C GLY A 78 6.31 -19.68 -7.93
N ARG A 79 6.30 -18.85 -6.90
CA ARG A 79 6.97 -17.53 -6.91
C ARG A 79 8.38 -17.66 -6.32
N PHE A 80 9.38 -17.13 -7.00
CA PHE A 80 10.78 -17.16 -6.56
C PHE A 80 11.40 -15.76 -6.50
N PHE A 81 12.36 -15.59 -5.60
CA PHE A 81 13.05 -14.33 -5.42
C PHE A 81 14.21 -14.16 -6.40
N MET A 82 14.47 -12.91 -6.74
CA MET A 82 15.57 -12.48 -7.60
C MET A 82 16.75 -12.02 -6.74
N ASN A 83 17.97 -12.29 -7.23
CA ASN A 83 19.19 -11.80 -6.63
C ASN A 83 19.39 -10.32 -6.97
N LEU A 84 19.11 -9.46 -5.99
CA LEU A 84 19.26 -8.01 -6.12
C LEU A 84 20.66 -7.51 -5.80
N SER A 85 21.59 -8.37 -5.39
CA SER A 85 22.90 -7.97 -4.89
C SER A 85 23.81 -7.42 -5.99
N ASP A 86 24.80 -6.60 -5.63
CA ASP A 86 25.83 -6.18 -6.59
C ASP A 86 26.78 -7.32 -7.02
N PHE A 87 26.69 -8.48 -6.36
CA PHE A 87 27.49 -9.66 -6.65
C PHE A 87 26.83 -10.60 -7.66
N VAL A 88 25.56 -10.37 -8.01
CA VAL A 88 24.88 -11.15 -9.04
C VAL A 88 25.63 -11.03 -10.37
N PRO A 89 26.00 -12.15 -11.02
CA PRO A 89 26.75 -12.08 -12.26
C PRO A 89 25.92 -11.47 -13.38
N ALA A 90 26.56 -10.63 -14.19
CA ALA A 90 25.94 -10.13 -15.40
C ALA A 90 25.89 -11.23 -16.46
N VAL A 91 24.71 -11.50 -16.99
CA VAL A 91 24.50 -12.41 -18.13
C VAL A 91 24.08 -11.55 -19.31
N ASN A 92 24.82 -11.65 -20.42
CA ASN A 92 24.65 -10.77 -21.60
C ASN A 92 24.68 -9.27 -21.25
N GLY A 93 25.53 -8.88 -20.30
CA GLY A 93 25.69 -7.49 -19.86
C GLY A 93 24.55 -6.96 -18.97
N GLN A 94 23.62 -7.83 -18.54
CA GLN A 94 22.49 -7.44 -17.68
C GLN A 94 22.48 -8.23 -16.37
N THR A 95 21.93 -7.61 -15.34
CA THR A 95 21.47 -8.25 -14.10
C THR A 95 19.95 -8.16 -14.04
N TRP A 96 19.31 -8.79 -13.04
CA TRP A 96 17.88 -8.59 -12.81
C TRP A 96 17.50 -7.12 -12.68
N ARG A 97 18.30 -6.32 -11.95
CA ARG A 97 18.04 -4.89 -11.74
C ARG A 97 17.93 -4.15 -13.07
N THR A 98 18.86 -4.41 -13.99
CA THR A 98 18.85 -3.78 -15.31
C THR A 98 17.80 -4.37 -16.23
N ALA A 99 17.55 -5.68 -16.17
CA ALA A 99 16.59 -6.36 -17.04
C ALA A 99 15.15 -5.92 -16.74
N LEU A 100 14.77 -5.87 -15.46
CA LEU A 100 13.45 -5.37 -15.04
C LEU A 100 13.26 -3.91 -15.46
N GLN A 101 14.28 -3.08 -15.27
CA GLN A 101 14.20 -1.69 -15.71
C GLN A 101 14.06 -1.56 -17.22
N ASN A 102 14.86 -2.29 -17.99
CA ASN A 102 14.78 -2.29 -19.45
C ASN A 102 13.40 -2.75 -19.91
N PHE A 103 12.83 -3.78 -19.28
CA PHE A 103 11.46 -4.21 -19.54
C PHE A 103 10.45 -3.08 -19.33
N LEU A 104 10.51 -2.40 -18.19
CA LEU A 104 9.63 -1.26 -17.90
C LEU A 104 9.79 -0.13 -18.93
N THR A 105 11.01 0.28 -19.23
CA THR A 105 11.28 1.46 -20.06
C THR A 105 11.17 1.20 -21.56
N SER A 106 11.31 -0.04 -22.01
CA SER A 106 11.25 -0.39 -23.44
C SER A 106 9.94 -1.05 -23.87
N GLN A 107 9.21 -1.70 -22.96
CA GLN A 107 7.98 -2.45 -23.31
C GLN A 107 6.74 -1.90 -22.62
N ILE A 108 6.86 -1.41 -21.39
CA ILE A 108 5.69 -1.04 -20.58
C ILE A 108 5.35 0.43 -20.78
N PHE A 109 6.23 1.35 -20.39
CA PHE A 109 5.96 2.79 -20.48
C PHE A 109 5.74 3.29 -21.92
N PRO A 110 6.46 2.81 -22.95
CA PRO A 110 6.23 3.25 -24.32
C PRO A 110 4.84 2.91 -24.88
N SER A 111 4.08 2.02 -24.24
CA SER A 111 2.69 1.74 -24.64
C SER A 111 1.76 2.95 -24.51
N GLY A 112 2.11 3.92 -23.66
CA GLY A 112 1.27 5.09 -23.36
C GLY A 112 0.02 4.78 -22.54
N LEU A 113 -0.19 3.54 -22.09
CA LEU A 113 -1.32 3.16 -21.25
C LEU A 113 -1.09 3.49 -19.77
N TRP A 114 0.17 3.43 -19.34
CA TRP A 114 0.59 3.53 -17.94
C TRP A 114 1.29 4.85 -17.66
N ASP A 115 0.90 5.51 -16.57
CA ASP A 115 1.55 6.72 -16.06
C ASP A 115 2.69 6.38 -15.07
N GLY A 116 2.89 5.10 -14.79
CA GLY A 116 3.92 4.60 -13.92
C GLY A 116 3.70 3.15 -13.48
N VAL A 117 4.37 2.78 -12.39
CA VAL A 117 4.41 1.41 -11.86
C VAL A 117 4.10 1.41 -10.36
N TYR A 118 3.33 0.42 -9.95
CA TYR A 118 3.05 0.08 -8.57
C TYR A 118 3.83 -1.20 -8.22
N PHE A 119 4.93 -1.02 -7.49
CA PHE A 119 5.83 -2.09 -7.10
C PHE A 119 5.30 -2.87 -5.90
N LEU A 120 5.04 -4.15 -6.11
CA LEU A 120 4.92 -5.14 -5.05
C LEU A 120 6.31 -5.48 -4.51
N GLY A 121 6.40 -5.75 -3.20
CA GLY A 121 7.68 -6.07 -2.54
C GLY A 121 8.64 -4.89 -2.41
N LEU A 122 8.16 -3.64 -2.39
CA LEU A 122 9.03 -2.44 -2.26
C LEU A 122 9.30 -2.07 -0.79
N GLY A 123 9.61 -3.05 0.06
CA GLY A 123 10.06 -2.80 1.43
C GLY A 123 11.55 -2.46 1.52
N GLY A 124 11.98 -1.65 2.49
CA GLY A 124 13.38 -1.31 2.72
C GLY A 124 14.13 -2.34 3.56
N VAL A 125 13.53 -3.50 3.83
CA VAL A 125 14.09 -4.60 4.61
C VAL A 125 13.81 -5.92 3.91
N LEU A 126 14.43 -7.00 4.40
CA LEU A 126 14.13 -8.35 3.96
C LEU A 126 12.62 -8.64 4.03
N ASP A 127 12.05 -9.11 2.93
CA ASP A 127 10.63 -9.43 2.83
C ASP A 127 10.28 -10.62 3.76
N PRO A 128 9.25 -10.53 4.62
CA PRO A 128 8.80 -11.65 5.44
C PRO A 128 8.36 -12.89 4.66
N ALA A 129 8.20 -12.83 3.34
CA ALA A 129 7.92 -13.96 2.47
C ALA A 129 9.17 -14.84 2.21
N PHE A 130 10.37 -14.36 2.55
CA PHE A 130 11.58 -15.18 2.55
C PHE A 130 11.51 -16.28 3.63
N PRO A 131 11.84 -17.54 3.32
CA PRO A 131 11.98 -18.60 4.31
C PRO A 131 12.94 -18.22 5.45
N HIS A 132 12.56 -18.46 6.71
CA HIS A 132 13.43 -18.21 7.87
C HIS A 132 13.99 -16.78 7.96
N PHE A 133 13.27 -15.77 7.45
CA PHE A 133 13.72 -14.37 7.42
C PHE A 133 14.10 -13.80 8.81
N ASP A 134 13.52 -14.34 9.87
CA ASP A 134 13.67 -13.95 11.27
C ASP A 134 14.44 -14.96 12.14
N ASP A 135 14.93 -16.06 11.56
CA ASP A 135 15.69 -17.09 12.27
C ASP A 135 17.14 -17.15 11.77
N PRO A 136 18.10 -16.49 12.45
CA PRO A 136 19.51 -16.53 12.07
C PRO A 136 20.09 -17.94 12.01
N ALA A 137 19.58 -18.89 12.81
CA ALA A 137 20.08 -20.25 12.86
C ALA A 137 19.64 -21.08 11.64
N LEU A 138 18.60 -20.65 10.91
CA LEU A 138 18.13 -21.27 9.67
C LEU A 138 18.29 -20.39 8.41
N PHE A 139 18.64 -19.11 8.58
CA PHE A 139 18.88 -18.16 7.49
C PHE A 139 19.99 -18.63 6.55
N ASN A 140 19.66 -18.98 5.29
CA ASN A 140 20.59 -19.54 4.32
C ASN A 140 20.36 -18.95 2.92
N TYR A 141 21.02 -17.83 2.67
CA TYR A 141 20.97 -17.10 1.41
C TYR A 141 22.39 -16.87 0.92
N ASP A 142 22.61 -17.06 -0.37
CA ASP A 142 23.90 -16.92 -1.01
C ASP A 142 23.81 -15.82 -2.09
N TRP A 143 23.85 -14.57 -1.63
CA TRP A 143 23.70 -13.40 -2.50
C TRP A 143 24.90 -13.20 -3.43
N ASN A 144 26.08 -13.68 -3.03
CA ASN A 144 27.33 -13.54 -3.77
C ASN A 144 27.75 -14.81 -4.54
N LYS A 145 26.95 -15.88 -4.46
CA LYS A 145 27.13 -17.16 -5.14
C LYS A 145 28.45 -17.85 -4.76
N ASN A 146 28.92 -17.68 -3.52
CA ASN A 146 30.17 -18.28 -3.04
C ASN A 146 29.98 -19.68 -2.42
N SER A 147 28.75 -20.19 -2.39
CA SER A 147 28.37 -21.47 -1.78
C SER A 147 28.65 -21.56 -0.28
N LEU A 148 28.74 -20.42 0.41
CA LEU A 148 28.88 -20.31 1.86
C LEU A 148 27.59 -19.78 2.47
N ARG A 149 27.38 -20.16 3.73
CA ARG A 149 26.32 -19.64 4.57
C ARG A 149 26.90 -18.56 5.47
N ASP A 150 27.13 -17.39 4.91
CA ASP A 150 27.80 -16.25 5.56
C ASP A 150 26.94 -14.98 5.62
N GLU A 151 25.73 -15.03 5.07
CA GLU A 151 24.76 -13.93 5.14
C GLU A 151 23.98 -13.90 6.45
N SER A 152 23.52 -12.71 6.85
CA SER A 152 22.62 -12.51 8.00
C SER A 152 21.35 -11.74 7.60
N PRO A 153 20.25 -11.85 8.37
CA PRO A 153 19.03 -11.06 8.09
C PRO A 153 19.28 -9.55 8.05
N ALA A 154 20.14 -9.05 8.93
CA ALA A 154 20.50 -7.64 8.98
C ALA A 154 21.32 -7.21 7.75
N ALA A 155 22.40 -7.92 7.44
CA ALA A 155 23.23 -7.62 6.25
C ALA A 155 22.42 -7.73 4.95
N THR A 156 21.52 -8.72 4.86
CA THR A 156 20.60 -8.87 3.74
C THR A 156 19.64 -7.70 3.62
N SER A 157 19.07 -7.23 4.74
CA SER A 157 18.19 -6.05 4.73
C SER A 157 18.91 -4.79 4.24
N GLU A 158 20.17 -4.58 4.66
CA GLU A 158 21.01 -3.48 4.15
C GLU A 158 21.27 -3.61 2.64
N MET A 159 21.63 -4.81 2.18
CA MET A 159 21.88 -5.09 0.77
C MET A 159 20.62 -4.84 -0.08
N VAL A 160 19.47 -5.39 0.32
CA VAL A 160 18.18 -5.23 -0.37
C VAL A 160 17.80 -3.75 -0.45
N ARG A 161 17.94 -3.01 0.65
CA ARG A 161 17.68 -1.57 0.67
C ARG A 161 18.57 -0.80 -0.30
N ALA A 162 19.88 -1.05 -0.26
CA ALA A 162 20.84 -0.42 -1.15
C ALA A 162 20.55 -0.75 -2.63
N ALA A 163 20.19 -1.99 -2.93
CA ALA A 163 19.79 -2.42 -4.27
C ALA A 163 18.52 -1.70 -4.74
N LYS A 164 17.48 -1.63 -3.91
CA LYS A 164 16.22 -0.93 -4.21
C LYS A 164 16.43 0.57 -4.43
N ILE A 165 17.27 1.22 -3.62
CA ILE A 165 17.68 2.61 -3.84
C ILE A 165 18.28 2.78 -5.24
N LYS A 166 19.24 1.92 -5.62
CA LYS A 166 19.87 1.98 -6.95
C LYS A 166 18.85 1.76 -8.08
N MET A 167 17.95 0.79 -7.94
CA MET A 167 16.91 0.52 -8.95
C MET A 167 15.98 1.71 -9.14
N LEU A 168 15.50 2.31 -8.06
CA LEU A 168 14.61 3.46 -8.12
C LEU A 168 15.34 4.71 -8.65
N GLN A 169 16.59 4.94 -8.23
CA GLN A 169 17.42 6.01 -8.79
C GLN A 169 17.59 5.84 -10.30
N GLN A 170 17.93 4.63 -10.75
CA GLN A 170 18.13 4.34 -12.16
C GLN A 170 16.82 4.50 -12.95
N LEU A 171 15.68 4.03 -12.43
CA LEU A 171 14.36 4.23 -13.02
C LEU A 171 14.06 5.72 -13.21
N ASN A 172 14.25 6.51 -12.15
CA ASN A 172 14.02 7.95 -12.16
C ASN A 172 14.94 8.64 -13.17
N SER A 173 16.22 8.33 -13.20
CA SER A 173 17.15 8.90 -14.18
C SER A 173 16.78 8.52 -15.62
N SER A 174 16.43 7.25 -15.87
CA SER A 174 16.12 6.76 -17.23
C SER A 174 14.82 7.32 -17.80
N THR A 175 13.91 7.77 -16.94
CA THR A 175 12.61 8.31 -17.32
C THR A 175 12.54 9.83 -17.16
N ASN A 176 13.67 10.48 -16.83
CA ASN A 176 13.72 11.90 -16.42
C ASN A 176 12.71 12.23 -15.29
N GLY A 177 12.42 11.24 -14.44
CA GLY A 177 11.45 11.33 -13.36
C GLY A 177 9.99 11.44 -13.82
N LEU A 178 9.69 11.25 -15.10
CA LEU A 178 8.35 11.41 -15.67
C LEU A 178 7.41 10.26 -15.33
N GLN A 179 7.94 9.07 -15.01
CA GLN A 179 7.14 7.92 -14.63
C GLN A 179 6.93 7.90 -13.12
N LEU A 180 5.68 7.67 -12.71
CA LEU A 180 5.34 7.51 -11.31
C LEU A 180 5.84 6.16 -10.80
N ALA A 181 6.34 6.13 -9.57
CA ALA A 181 6.67 4.89 -8.89
C ALA A 181 5.96 4.88 -7.53
N MET A 182 5.12 3.88 -7.29
CA MET A 182 4.52 3.65 -5.98
C MET A 182 4.96 2.32 -5.42
N GLY A 183 5.11 2.22 -4.11
CA GLY A 183 5.43 0.97 -3.44
C GLY A 183 4.22 0.32 -2.76
N ASN A 184 4.37 -0.96 -2.47
CA ASN A 184 3.50 -1.70 -1.58
C ASN A 184 4.31 -2.27 -0.42
N THR A 185 3.84 -2.04 0.79
CA THR A 185 4.49 -2.45 2.04
C THR A 185 3.45 -2.43 3.16
N SER A 186 3.74 -3.05 4.29
CA SER A 186 2.91 -2.88 5.49
C SER A 186 3.42 -1.76 6.42
N ARG A 187 4.49 -1.07 6.03
CA ARG A 187 5.40 -0.35 6.91
C ARG A 187 5.85 0.98 6.26
N PRO A 188 5.94 2.11 6.98
CA PRO A 188 6.56 3.31 6.40
C PRO A 188 8.04 3.07 6.01
N GLU A 189 8.44 3.47 4.80
CA GLU A 189 9.73 3.17 4.16
C GLU A 189 10.60 4.42 3.96
N PHE A 190 11.21 4.92 5.02
CA PHE A 190 11.95 6.20 4.99
C PHE A 190 13.09 6.26 3.97
N ALA A 191 13.85 5.19 3.83
CA ALA A 191 15.02 5.17 2.95
C ALA A 191 14.66 5.18 1.47
N LEU A 192 13.45 4.74 1.14
CA LEU A 192 12.96 4.61 -0.23
C LEU A 192 11.98 5.73 -0.61
N ALA A 193 11.31 6.34 0.37
CA ALA A 193 10.35 7.42 0.18
C ALA A 193 10.85 8.55 -0.75
N PRO A 194 12.10 9.08 -0.61
CA PRO A 194 12.62 10.11 -1.51
C PRO A 194 12.71 9.73 -2.99
N LEU A 195 12.50 8.46 -3.34
CA LEU A 195 12.65 7.94 -4.69
C LEU A 195 11.32 7.55 -5.32
N VAL A 196 10.22 7.54 -4.56
CA VAL A 196 8.88 7.15 -5.00
C VAL A 196 7.87 8.27 -4.79
N ASN A 197 6.73 8.15 -5.47
CA ASN A 197 5.57 9.03 -5.38
C ASN A 197 4.61 8.65 -4.26
N GLY A 198 4.84 7.53 -3.58
CA GLY A 198 4.13 7.14 -2.38
C GLY A 198 3.96 5.65 -2.23
N TYR A 199 3.24 5.25 -1.18
CA TYR A 199 3.04 3.84 -0.82
C TYR A 199 1.57 3.50 -0.62
N ARG A 200 1.21 2.27 -0.93
CA ARG A 200 0.14 1.59 -0.21
C ARG A 200 0.75 0.96 1.05
N LEU A 201 0.25 1.38 2.21
CA LEU A 201 0.55 0.81 3.51
C LEU A 201 -0.53 -0.22 3.84
N GLU A 202 -0.28 -1.48 3.45
CA GLU A 202 -1.18 -2.60 3.67
C GLU A 202 -1.27 -3.00 5.12
N CYS A 203 -2.51 -3.15 5.59
CA CYS A 203 -2.80 -3.55 6.95
C CYS A 203 -2.07 -2.74 8.00
N PHE A 204 -2.03 -1.42 7.80
CA PHE A 204 -1.31 -0.46 8.64
C PHE A 204 -1.68 -0.58 10.12
N ASN A 205 -2.92 -0.98 10.43
CA ASN A 205 -3.36 -1.20 11.80
C ASN A 205 -2.59 -2.30 12.56
N PHE A 206 -1.90 -3.22 11.86
CA PHE A 206 -1.14 -4.28 12.54
C PHE A 206 0.10 -3.80 13.29
N TRP A 207 0.49 -2.54 13.11
CA TRP A 207 1.56 -1.92 13.86
C TRP A 207 1.20 -1.58 15.29
N PHE A 208 -0.07 -1.31 15.54
CA PHE A 208 -0.56 -0.85 16.83
C PHE A 208 -1.69 -1.71 17.37
N ASN A 209 -2.19 -2.66 16.58
CA ASN A 209 -3.20 -3.62 16.94
C ASN A 209 -2.78 -5.00 16.42
N GLN A 210 -2.47 -5.95 17.30
CA GLN A 210 -2.05 -7.29 16.87
C GLN A 210 -3.08 -7.90 15.90
N ALA A 211 -2.59 -8.60 14.87
CA ALA A 211 -3.43 -9.39 13.98
C ALA A 211 -4.41 -10.28 14.77
N GLY A 212 -5.69 -10.25 14.40
CA GLY A 212 -6.74 -10.99 15.10
C GLY A 212 -7.27 -10.36 16.38
N ALA A 213 -6.57 -9.40 16.98
CA ALA A 213 -7.01 -8.75 18.21
C ALA A 213 -8.11 -7.72 17.95
N PRO A 214 -9.03 -7.47 18.91
CA PRO A 214 -10.02 -6.41 18.77
C PRO A 214 -9.35 -5.03 18.78
N ILE A 215 -9.92 -4.03 18.11
CA ILE A 215 -9.33 -2.67 18.07
C ILE A 215 -9.21 -2.05 19.47
N THR A 216 -10.04 -2.47 20.42
CA THR A 216 -9.99 -2.02 21.82
C THR A 216 -8.69 -2.41 22.53
N SER A 217 -7.94 -3.39 22.03
CA SER A 217 -6.61 -3.75 22.55
C SER A 217 -5.47 -3.00 21.87
N SER A 218 -5.76 -1.97 21.06
CA SER A 218 -4.73 -1.19 20.37
C SER A 218 -3.88 -0.39 21.35
N SER A 219 -2.59 -0.33 21.06
CA SER A 219 -1.65 0.50 21.80
C SER A 219 -1.69 1.93 21.27
N GLN A 220 -2.10 2.90 22.10
CA GLN A 220 -2.02 4.32 21.74
C GLN A 220 -0.58 4.74 21.41
N ALA A 221 0.40 4.27 22.20
CA ALA A 221 1.81 4.55 21.94
C ALA A 221 2.28 3.90 20.62
N GLY A 222 1.83 2.68 20.34
CA GLY A 222 2.12 2.01 19.07
C GLY A 222 1.52 2.75 17.88
N TRP A 223 0.28 3.25 18.01
CA TRP A 223 -0.37 4.03 16.96
C TRP A 223 0.38 5.34 16.71
N ARG A 224 0.77 6.05 17.77
CA ARG A 224 1.57 7.27 17.66
C ARG A 224 2.87 7.03 16.87
N VAL A 225 3.62 5.99 17.23
CA VAL A 225 4.88 5.65 16.53
C VAL A 225 4.62 5.34 15.05
N ALA A 226 3.58 4.55 14.75
CA ALA A 226 3.23 4.23 13.37
C ALA A 226 2.81 5.49 12.59
N PHE A 227 2.02 6.36 13.20
CA PHE A 227 1.51 7.59 12.58
C PHE A 227 2.62 8.61 12.34
N GLU A 228 3.50 8.85 13.32
CA GLU A 228 4.67 9.72 13.16
C GLU A 228 5.60 9.20 12.05
N ALA A 229 5.80 7.87 11.97
CA ALA A 229 6.54 7.24 10.88
C ALA A 229 5.87 7.46 9.51
N TYR A 230 4.55 7.34 9.43
CA TYR A 230 3.81 7.65 8.20
C TYR A 230 3.99 9.12 7.78
N LEU A 231 3.84 10.07 8.70
CA LEU A 231 4.01 11.50 8.40
C LEU A 231 5.44 11.83 7.95
N GLN A 232 6.44 11.26 8.62
CA GLN A 232 7.84 11.48 8.24
C GLN A 232 8.17 10.87 6.87
N MET A 233 7.66 9.68 6.56
CA MET A 233 7.79 9.08 5.23
C MET A 233 7.18 10.00 4.17
N GLN A 234 5.91 10.38 4.36
CA GLN A 234 5.15 11.26 3.48
C GLN A 234 5.86 12.58 3.20
N ALA A 235 6.45 13.21 4.21
CA ALA A 235 7.16 14.49 4.07
C ALA A 235 8.38 14.41 3.12
N THR A 236 8.90 13.21 2.86
CA THR A 236 10.10 13.01 2.03
C THR A 236 9.81 12.44 0.65
N GLU A 237 8.57 12.06 0.35
CA GLU A 237 8.20 11.48 -0.93
C GLU A 237 8.31 12.46 -2.10
N ARG A 238 8.49 11.92 -3.31
CA ARG A 238 8.51 12.73 -4.54
C ARG A 238 7.11 13.21 -4.88
N PHE A 239 7.03 14.45 -5.37
CA PHE A 239 5.79 14.95 -5.95
C PHE A 239 5.51 14.34 -7.33
N PRO A 240 4.23 14.12 -7.69
CA PRO A 240 3.06 14.18 -6.80
C PRO A 240 3.12 13.07 -5.74
N GLN A 241 2.79 13.42 -4.50
CA GLN A 241 2.78 12.49 -3.36
C GLN A 241 1.40 11.84 -3.25
N THR A 242 1.34 10.53 -3.11
CA THR A 242 0.09 9.77 -3.03
C THR A 242 0.29 8.54 -2.18
N ASN A 243 -0.15 8.63 -0.92
CA ASN A 243 -0.19 7.49 -0.02
C ASN A 243 -1.59 6.89 0.06
N ILE A 244 -1.65 5.58 0.28
CA ILE A 244 -2.88 4.85 0.59
C ILE A 244 -2.66 4.14 1.92
N VAL A 245 -3.34 4.57 2.97
CA VAL A 245 -3.33 3.90 4.27
C VAL A 245 -4.45 2.86 4.26
N ALA A 246 -4.09 1.57 4.25
CA ALA A 246 -5.06 0.49 4.20
C ALA A 246 -5.15 -0.23 5.55
N GLY A 247 -6.36 -0.32 6.09
CA GLY A 247 -6.65 -1.16 7.27
C GLY A 247 -7.02 -2.58 6.86
N CYS A 248 -6.89 -3.52 7.78
CA CYS A 248 -7.22 -4.93 7.58
C CYS A 248 -7.98 -5.51 8.77
N GLY A 249 -8.90 -6.42 8.48
CA GLY A 249 -9.65 -7.19 9.47
C GLY A 249 -8.80 -8.23 10.21
N ALA A 250 -9.38 -8.86 11.23
CA ALA A 250 -8.72 -9.82 12.13
C ALA A 250 -7.94 -10.95 11.43
N SER A 251 -8.40 -11.41 10.26
CA SER A 251 -7.89 -12.61 9.60
C SER A 251 -7.01 -12.34 8.38
N ALA A 252 -6.78 -11.07 8.04
CA ALA A 252 -5.97 -10.66 6.89
C ALA A 252 -4.44 -10.65 7.15
N ALA A 253 -3.98 -10.69 8.41
CA ALA A 253 -2.55 -10.82 8.75
C ALA A 253 -2.10 -12.22 9.18
N ASP A 254 -2.99 -13.21 9.21
CA ASP A 254 -2.54 -14.56 9.53
C ASP A 254 -1.81 -15.17 8.31
N ASN A 255 -0.70 -14.54 7.94
CA ASN A 255 0.25 -15.00 6.94
C ASN A 255 0.94 -16.30 7.41
N ASN A 256 0.84 -16.63 8.71
CA ASN A 256 1.42 -17.85 9.27
C ASN A 256 0.52 -19.08 9.11
N THR A 257 -0.73 -18.89 8.70
CA THR A 257 -1.62 -19.99 8.35
C THR A 257 -1.91 -19.89 6.85
N PRO A 258 -1.59 -20.91 6.02
CA PRO A 258 -1.98 -20.91 4.61
C PRO A 258 -3.46 -20.54 4.53
N PRO A 259 -3.88 -19.67 3.58
CA PRO A 259 -5.19 -19.04 3.58
C PRO A 259 -6.26 -20.11 3.70
N ASN A 260 -6.75 -20.30 4.93
CA ASN A 260 -7.86 -21.21 5.14
C ASN A 260 -9.08 -20.51 4.54
N SER A 261 -9.48 -20.98 3.37
CA SER A 261 -10.65 -20.54 2.64
C SER A 261 -11.95 -20.55 3.47
N SER A 262 -11.98 -21.24 4.62
CA SER A 262 -13.13 -21.25 5.54
C SER A 262 -13.25 -20.00 6.42
N GLN A 263 -12.38 -18.99 6.28
CA GLN A 263 -12.42 -17.73 7.03
C GLN A 263 -12.73 -16.50 6.15
N HIS A 264 -13.02 -16.69 4.86
CA HIS A 264 -13.54 -15.60 4.04
C HIS A 264 -14.93 -15.23 4.56
N TYR A 265 -15.13 -13.94 4.80
CA TYR A 265 -16.45 -13.40 5.11
C TYR A 265 -16.65 -12.13 4.31
N LEU A 266 -17.85 -12.01 3.74
CA LEU A 266 -18.24 -10.84 2.97
C LEU A 266 -18.84 -9.76 3.86
N THR A 267 -19.36 -10.11 5.04
CA THR A 267 -20.07 -9.16 5.92
C THR A 267 -19.12 -8.64 7.01
N PRO A 268 -18.81 -7.34 7.06
CA PRO A 268 -17.94 -6.79 8.10
C PRO A 268 -18.51 -7.04 9.50
N THR A 269 -17.64 -7.40 10.44
CA THR A 269 -18.00 -7.50 11.86
C THR A 269 -18.01 -6.11 12.53
N PRO A 270 -18.61 -5.95 13.72
CA PRO A 270 -18.50 -4.70 14.48
C PRO A 270 -17.05 -4.26 14.72
N ASP A 271 -16.13 -5.20 14.93
CA ASP A 271 -14.70 -4.91 15.09
C ASP A 271 -14.06 -4.41 13.78
N ASP A 272 -14.46 -4.96 12.63
CA ASP A 272 -13.99 -4.48 11.33
C ASP A 272 -14.46 -3.05 11.06
N ILE A 273 -15.70 -2.71 11.41
CA ILE A 273 -16.22 -1.34 11.30
C ILE A 273 -15.42 -0.39 12.19
N ALA A 274 -15.07 -0.80 13.41
CA ALA A 274 -14.29 0.01 14.33
C ALA A 274 -12.83 0.19 13.84
N LYS A 275 -12.19 -0.89 13.35
CA LYS A 275 -10.87 -0.84 12.69
C LYS A 275 -10.87 0.05 11.47
N HIS A 276 -11.89 -0.09 10.63
CA HIS A 276 -12.09 0.74 9.45
C HIS A 276 -12.07 2.23 9.83
N ARG A 277 -12.95 2.64 10.74
CA ARG A 277 -13.07 4.03 11.19
C ARG A 277 -11.77 4.56 11.76
N PHE A 278 -11.07 3.76 12.57
CA PHE A 278 -9.82 4.17 13.18
C PHE A 278 -8.71 4.37 12.14
N THR A 279 -8.56 3.44 11.18
CA THR A 279 -7.55 3.58 10.12
C THR A 279 -7.92 4.70 9.13
N MET A 280 -9.20 4.90 8.84
CA MET A 280 -9.69 6.04 8.05
C MET A 280 -9.35 7.37 8.74
N GLY A 281 -9.66 7.50 10.03
CA GLY A 281 -9.28 8.67 10.83
C GLY A 281 -7.77 8.91 10.81
N THR A 282 -6.97 7.84 10.83
CA THR A 282 -5.50 7.96 10.70
C THR A 282 -5.08 8.51 9.34
N ALA A 283 -5.70 8.06 8.24
CA ALA A 283 -5.43 8.59 6.90
C ALA A 283 -5.80 10.08 6.80
N LEU A 284 -6.94 10.48 7.38
CA LEU A 284 -7.44 11.86 7.40
C LEU A 284 -6.58 12.83 8.22
N LEU A 285 -5.80 12.33 9.18
CA LEU A 285 -4.84 13.14 9.93
C LEU A 285 -3.55 13.41 9.14
N GLY A 286 -3.30 12.70 8.03
CA GLY A 286 -2.21 12.96 7.10
C GLY A 286 -2.71 13.32 5.69
N ASN A 287 -1.82 13.30 4.70
CA ASN A 287 -2.15 13.46 3.28
C ASN A 287 -2.22 12.10 2.57
N GLY A 288 -3.28 11.34 2.83
CA GLY A 288 -3.42 9.98 2.29
C GLY A 288 -4.84 9.65 1.86
N PHE A 289 -4.93 8.76 0.87
CA PHE A 289 -6.14 8.01 0.58
C PHE A 289 -6.29 6.86 1.57
N TYR A 290 -7.50 6.33 1.63
CA TYR A 290 -7.86 5.27 2.54
C TYR A 290 -8.35 4.02 1.80
N GLY A 291 -8.08 2.84 2.36
CA GLY A 291 -8.68 1.58 1.93
C GLY A 291 -8.90 0.63 3.10
N TYR A 292 -9.77 -0.36 2.91
CA TYR A 292 -9.97 -1.43 3.89
C TYR A 292 -10.08 -2.78 3.21
N ASP A 293 -9.38 -3.77 3.75
CA ASP A 293 -9.38 -5.15 3.24
C ASP A 293 -10.17 -6.06 4.19
N LEU A 294 -11.32 -6.53 3.71
CA LEU A 294 -12.01 -7.71 4.26
C LEU A 294 -11.46 -8.93 3.52
N LYS A 295 -11.15 -10.01 4.23
CA LYS A 295 -10.39 -11.21 3.79
C LYS A 295 -10.79 -11.88 2.45
N ASP A 296 -11.79 -11.42 1.70
CA ASP A 296 -12.18 -12.02 0.43
C ASP A 296 -11.69 -11.22 -0.79
N PRO A 297 -10.89 -11.79 -1.72
CA PRO A 297 -10.58 -11.15 -3.00
C PRO A 297 -11.82 -10.89 -3.89
N LEU A 298 -12.97 -11.48 -3.57
CA LEU A 298 -14.26 -11.24 -4.21
C LEU A 298 -15.08 -10.13 -3.54
N SER A 299 -14.72 -9.73 -2.32
CA SER A 299 -15.38 -8.59 -1.70
C SER A 299 -15.06 -7.35 -2.53
N ALA A 300 -16.10 -6.65 -2.98
CA ALA A 300 -15.89 -5.32 -3.53
C ALA A 300 -15.16 -4.52 -2.44
N PRO A 301 -14.09 -3.77 -2.77
CA PRO A 301 -13.48 -2.88 -1.80
C PRO A 301 -14.58 -2.06 -1.16
N TYR A 302 -14.66 -2.12 0.16
CA TYR A 302 -15.61 -1.31 0.92
C TYR A 302 -15.12 0.13 0.84
N TRP A 303 -15.61 0.83 -0.18
CA TRP A 303 -15.60 2.28 -0.20
C TRP A 303 -16.73 2.69 0.73
N PHE A 304 -16.36 3.06 1.95
CA PHE A 304 -17.29 3.75 2.81
C PHE A 304 -17.57 5.09 2.12
N ASP A 305 -18.81 5.26 1.66
CA ASP A 305 -19.16 6.43 0.88
C ASP A 305 -19.13 7.63 1.82
N GLU A 306 -18.03 8.38 1.79
CA GLU A 306 -18.02 9.68 2.41
C GLU A 306 -18.91 10.59 1.56
N TYR A 307 -19.92 11.16 2.21
CA TYR A 307 -20.78 12.15 1.58
C TYR A 307 -19.91 13.26 0.98
N SER A 308 -20.26 13.67 -0.24
CA SER A 308 -19.68 14.86 -0.85
C SER A 308 -19.88 16.05 0.07
N VAL A 309 -18.93 16.97 0.13
CA VAL A 309 -19.07 18.14 1.01
C VAL A 309 -19.30 19.38 0.14
N ASP A 310 -20.41 20.08 0.34
CA ASP A 310 -20.68 21.32 -0.38
C ASP A 310 -19.76 22.48 0.09
N SER A 311 -19.86 23.64 -0.55
CA SER A 311 -19.05 24.82 -0.20
C SER A 311 -19.28 25.34 1.23
N ALA A 312 -20.30 24.84 1.93
CA ALA A 312 -20.62 25.18 3.31
C ALA A 312 -20.17 24.10 4.31
N GLY A 313 -19.54 23.01 3.88
CA GLY A 313 -19.16 21.93 4.78
C GLY A 313 -20.27 20.90 5.02
N THR A 314 -21.34 20.91 4.22
CA THR A 314 -22.50 20.01 4.38
C THR A 314 -22.30 18.74 3.58
N ALA A 315 -22.49 17.60 4.23
CA ALA A 315 -22.62 16.30 3.57
C ALA A 315 -23.81 16.31 2.59
N VAL A 316 -23.57 16.04 1.32
CA VAL A 316 -24.56 15.98 0.25
C VAL A 316 -24.34 14.74 -0.62
N GLU A 317 -25.43 14.10 -1.05
CA GLU A 317 -25.40 12.94 -1.97
C GLU A 317 -25.12 13.33 -3.44
N ASP A 318 -24.83 14.62 -3.69
CA ASP A 318 -24.50 15.14 -5.02
C ASP A 318 -23.07 14.76 -5.41
N ARG A 319 -22.93 13.75 -6.27
CA ARG A 319 -21.63 13.25 -6.75
C ARG A 319 -20.79 14.29 -7.47
N THR A 320 -21.37 15.39 -7.96
CA THR A 320 -20.61 16.49 -8.58
C THR A 320 -19.83 17.32 -7.55
N LYS A 321 -20.17 17.18 -6.27
CA LYS A 321 -19.47 17.77 -5.14
C LYS A 321 -18.45 16.82 -4.50
N LYS A 322 -18.31 15.58 -5.01
CA LYS A 322 -17.25 14.67 -4.55
C LYS A 322 -15.91 15.25 -4.97
N GLY A 323 -15.30 15.99 -4.05
CA GLY A 323 -13.92 16.40 -4.15
C GLY A 323 -13.00 15.27 -3.74
N TYR A 324 -11.77 15.30 -4.26
CA TYR A 324 -10.62 14.78 -3.51
C TYR A 324 -10.74 15.32 -2.08
N LEU A 325 -10.64 14.47 -1.05
CA LEU A 325 -10.62 14.94 0.35
C LEU A 325 -9.42 15.84 0.67
N GLY A 326 -8.65 16.18 -0.35
CA GLY A 326 -7.69 17.26 -0.27
C GLY A 326 -6.45 16.80 0.45
N GLN A 327 -5.35 17.44 0.09
CA GLN A 327 -4.31 17.65 1.07
C GLN A 327 -4.95 18.39 2.26
N PRO A 328 -4.70 17.97 3.52
CA PRO A 328 -5.21 18.70 4.67
C PRO A 328 -4.80 20.17 4.58
N LEU A 329 -5.70 21.09 4.92
CA LEU A 329 -5.45 22.54 4.80
C LEU A 329 -4.34 23.03 5.74
N SER A 330 -4.04 22.25 6.77
CA SER A 330 -2.96 22.43 7.73
C SER A 330 -2.60 21.10 8.37
N ASP A 331 -1.44 21.03 9.03
CA ASP A 331 -1.05 19.87 9.82
C ASP A 331 -2.08 19.56 10.93
N SER A 332 -2.24 18.27 11.24
CA SER A 332 -3.04 17.84 12.39
C SER A 332 -2.40 18.33 13.69
N ILE A 333 -3.21 18.86 14.61
CA ILE A 333 -2.75 19.32 15.93
C ILE A 333 -3.27 18.34 16.98
N GLU A 334 -2.36 17.75 17.75
CA GLU A 334 -2.76 16.98 18.93
C GLU A 334 -3.28 17.91 20.03
N LEU A 335 -4.42 17.56 20.61
CA LEU A 335 -4.96 18.25 21.77
C LEU A 335 -4.25 17.76 23.04
N THR A 336 -3.50 18.64 23.70
CA THR A 336 -2.68 18.34 24.89
C THR A 336 -3.50 18.05 26.16
N ASN A 337 -4.80 18.29 26.11
CA ASN A 337 -5.75 17.92 27.15
C ASN A 337 -6.84 17.10 26.47
N PRO A 338 -7.24 15.92 26.97
CA PRO A 338 -8.34 15.14 26.39
C PRO A 338 -9.68 15.89 26.38
N GLY A 339 -9.70 17.12 26.92
CA GLY A 339 -10.91 17.86 27.23
C GLY A 339 -11.68 17.18 28.36
N MET A 340 -12.79 17.79 28.77
CA MET A 340 -13.86 16.98 29.33
C MET A 340 -14.53 16.26 28.17
N LEU A 341 -14.81 14.96 28.35
CA LEU A 341 -15.74 14.25 27.49
C LEU A 341 -17.10 14.93 27.59
N VAL A 342 -17.36 15.85 26.66
CA VAL A 342 -18.64 16.57 26.58
C VAL A 342 -19.71 15.73 25.90
N PHE A 343 -19.30 14.70 25.14
CA PHE A 343 -20.19 13.82 24.41
C PHE A 343 -19.47 12.52 24.04
N GLN A 344 -20.15 11.38 24.22
CA GLN A 344 -19.74 10.07 23.72
C GLN A 344 -20.99 9.40 23.16
N GLU A 345 -20.93 8.99 21.89
CA GLU A 345 -22.01 8.25 21.23
C GLU A 345 -21.57 6.79 21.05
N GLY A 346 -22.38 5.87 21.57
CA GLY A 346 -22.23 4.45 21.28
C GLY A 346 -22.99 4.14 20.00
N PHE A 347 -22.30 3.96 18.87
CA PHE A 347 -22.98 3.61 17.60
C PHE A 347 -23.75 2.28 17.65
N ASP A 348 -23.56 1.49 18.71
CA ASP A 348 -24.19 0.19 18.92
C ASP A 348 -25.50 0.26 19.72
N ASP A 349 -25.82 1.39 20.36
CA ASP A 349 -27.00 1.52 21.22
C ASP A 349 -28.27 1.97 20.49
N GLY A 350 -28.14 2.47 19.25
CA GLY A 350 -29.25 2.82 18.37
C GLY A 350 -30.17 3.92 18.90
N THR A 351 -29.80 4.61 19.99
CA THR A 351 -30.64 5.63 20.62
C THR A 351 -29.83 6.88 20.96
N ILE A 352 -30.02 7.92 20.16
CA ILE A 352 -29.54 9.26 20.50
C ILE A 352 -30.25 9.72 21.79
N PRO A 353 -29.53 10.15 22.84
CA PRO A 353 -30.15 10.60 24.08
C PRO A 353 -31.16 11.74 23.87
N ASN A 354 -32.34 11.64 24.49
CA ASN A 354 -33.42 12.63 24.39
C ASN A 354 -33.03 14.05 24.84
N THR A 355 -31.89 14.19 25.52
CA THR A 355 -31.30 15.49 25.91
C THR A 355 -30.81 16.32 24.72
N PHE A 356 -30.82 15.76 23.51
CA PHE A 356 -30.54 16.46 22.25
C PHE A 356 -31.80 16.95 21.51
N ILE A 357 -33.00 16.80 22.08
CA ILE A 357 -34.22 17.43 21.54
C ILE A 357 -34.21 18.90 21.99
N GLY A 358 -33.78 19.80 21.11
CA GLY A 358 -33.70 21.24 21.38
C GLY A 358 -35.03 21.82 21.91
N GLY A 359 -34.96 22.47 23.07
CA GLY A 359 -36.06 23.23 23.64
C GLY A 359 -36.41 24.45 22.77
N THR A 360 -37.70 24.74 22.64
CA THR A 360 -38.28 25.72 21.69
C THR A 360 -38.01 27.20 22.00
N GLY A 361 -36.88 27.57 22.60
CA GLY A 361 -36.62 28.96 22.99
C GLY A 361 -35.14 29.30 23.13
N GLY A 362 -34.62 30.03 22.15
CA GLY A 362 -33.31 30.70 22.20
C GLY A 362 -32.29 30.07 21.25
N CYS A 363 -31.82 30.86 20.28
CA CYS A 363 -30.77 30.50 19.32
C CYS A 363 -29.58 29.78 19.94
N LEU A 364 -29.58 28.45 19.79
CA LEU A 364 -28.40 27.61 19.60
C LEU A 364 -28.85 26.51 18.63
N ASP A 365 -28.78 26.81 17.34
CA ASP A 365 -28.96 25.83 16.26
C ASP A 365 -27.79 24.85 16.26
N TYR A 366 -27.91 23.80 17.08
CA TYR A 366 -27.21 22.53 16.89
C TYR A 366 -28.24 21.43 17.08
N ALA A 367 -28.74 20.90 15.96
CA ALA A 367 -29.17 19.50 15.76
C ALA A 367 -30.29 19.42 14.72
N ARG A 368 -29.88 19.44 13.44
CA ARG A 368 -30.55 18.61 12.41
C ARG A 368 -29.63 18.24 11.26
N ASP A 369 -28.32 18.34 11.46
CA ASP A 369 -27.35 18.19 10.40
C ASP A 369 -26.01 17.83 11.02
N TRP A 370 -25.44 16.69 10.64
CA TRP A 370 -24.01 16.44 10.75
C TRP A 370 -23.30 17.29 9.68
N ARG A 371 -23.46 18.62 9.77
CA ARG A 371 -22.74 19.64 9.00
C ARG A 371 -21.41 19.95 9.68
N GLY A 372 -20.37 20.05 8.85
CA GLY A 372 -18.97 20.02 9.21
C GLY A 372 -18.52 20.86 10.39
N HIS A 373 -17.54 20.32 11.12
CA HIS A 373 -16.69 21.04 12.06
C HIS A 373 -15.22 20.70 11.84
N LEU A 374 -14.67 21.19 10.72
CA LEU A 374 -13.43 21.96 10.76
C LEU A 374 -13.84 23.44 10.74
N ARG A 375 -13.88 24.09 11.91
CA ARG A 375 -14.26 25.50 12.02
C ARG A 375 -13.13 26.39 11.50
N ARG A 376 -13.49 27.30 10.58
CA ARG A 376 -12.72 28.52 10.25
C ARG A 376 -12.53 29.39 11.49
N TRP A 377 -11.30 29.82 11.74
CA TRP A 377 -11.01 31.07 12.46
C TRP A 377 -11.09 32.23 11.47
N LYS A 378 -11.90 33.25 11.78
CA LYS A 378 -11.92 34.54 11.08
C LYS A 378 -10.87 35.44 11.73
N SER A 379 -9.96 35.98 10.94
CA SER A 379 -9.06 37.06 11.33
C SER A 379 -9.85 38.33 11.65
N GLY A 380 -9.56 38.92 12.79
CA GLY A 380 -9.97 40.27 13.17
C GLY A 380 -8.82 40.95 13.89
N TYR A 381 -7.91 41.51 13.08
CA TYR A 381 -7.09 42.73 13.22
C TYR A 381 -5.76 42.55 12.49
#